data_AF-A0A6L8KEC3-F1
#
_entry.id   AF-A0A6L8KEC3-F1
#
_cell.length_a   1.000
_cell.length_b   1.000
_cell.length_c   1.000
_cell.angle_alpha   90.00
_cell.angle_beta   90.00
_cell.angle_gamma   90.00
#
_symmetry.space_group_name_H-M   'P 1'
#
loop_
_entity.id
_entity.type
_entity.pdbx_description
1 polymer ?
#
loop_
_entity_poly.entity_id
_entity_poly.type
_entity_poly.pdbx_seq_one_letter_code
_entity_poly.pdbx_strand_id
1 'polypeptide(L)'
;MGANEPRQSLSEIARAEAFKHDQMLLRAVHNCQRVLYQGKYNHIHVLRTGPAGGAIETEVYLTGRPEPVPASEVTLAPDVS
;
A
#
# COMPACT_ATOMS: atom_id res chain seq x y z
N MET A 1 8.61 16.01 43.61
CA MET A 1 8.65 14.76 42.82
C MET A 1 8.85 15.14 41.37
N GLY A 2 10.09 15.08 40.86
CA GLY A 2 10.39 15.32 39.44
C GLY A 2 10.52 13.97 38.74
N ALA A 3 9.69 13.73 37.73
CA ALA A 3 9.75 12.52 36.92
C ALA A 3 11.05 12.50 36.11
N ASN A 4 11.82 11.42 36.23
CA ASN A 4 13.03 11.20 35.45
C ASN A 4 12.63 10.39 34.20
N GLU A 5 12.35 11.07 33.10
CA GLU A 5 12.11 10.41 31.82
C GLU A 5 13.42 9.83 31.27
N PRO A 6 13.44 8.57 30.80
CA PRO A 6 14.65 7.94 30.29
C PRO A 6 15.05 8.59 28.95
N ARG A 7 16.19 9.29 28.93
CA ARG A 7 16.81 9.76 27.69
C ARG A 7 17.37 8.56 26.92
N GLN A 8 16.74 8.22 25.80
CA GLN A 8 17.22 7.18 24.90
C GLN A 8 18.59 7.58 24.32
N SER A 9 19.50 6.62 24.25
CA SER A 9 20.83 6.81 23.69
C SER A 9 20.77 6.97 22.17
N LEU A 10 21.72 7.72 21.58
CA LEU A 10 21.77 7.98 20.14
C LEU A 10 21.82 6.69 19.29
N SER A 11 22.41 5.62 19.83
CA SER A 11 22.46 4.30 19.20
C SER A 11 21.10 3.59 19.19
N GLU A 12 20.25 3.81 20.19
CA GLU A 12 18.88 3.29 20.22
C GLU A 12 17.98 4.03 19.23
N ILE A 13 18.17 5.34 19.09
CA ILE A 13 17.48 6.15 18.09
C ILE A 13 17.85 5.70 16.67
N ALA A 14 19.15 5.54 16.39
CA ALA A 14 19.62 5.06 15.09
C ALA A 14 19.11 3.65 14.76
N ARG A 15 19.02 2.76 15.76
CA ARG A 15 18.48 1.41 15.58
C ARG A 15 16.97 1.41 15.34
N ALA A 16 16.22 2.30 15.98
CA ALA A 16 14.79 2.48 15.75
C ALA A 16 14.50 3.07 14.36
N GLU A 17 15.34 3.99 13.88
CA GLU A 17 15.23 4.56 12.54
C GLU A 17 15.54 3.53 11.44
N ALA A 18 16.60 2.74 11.61
CA ALA A 18 16.94 1.65 10.69
C ALA A 18 15.82 0.59 10.62
N PHE A 19 15.22 0.23 11.76
CA PHE A 19 14.09 -0.69 11.81
C PHE A 19 12.82 -0.13 11.14
N LYS A 20 12.52 1.16 11.34
CA LYS A 20 11.42 1.86 10.66
C LYS A 20 11.64 1.93 9.14
N HIS A 21 12.87 2.13 8.70
CA HIS A 21 13.23 2.09 7.28
C HIS A 21 13.00 0.70 6.69
N ASP A 22 13.46 -0.36 7.35
CA ASP A 22 13.28 -1.74 6.88
C ASP A 22 11.79 -2.13 6.81
N GLN A 23 10.95 -1.66 7.74
CA GLN A 23 9.49 -1.84 7.71
C GLN A 23 8.80 -1.08 6.56
N MET A 24 9.29 0.11 6.20
CA MET A 24 8.76 0.88 5.06
C MET A 24 9.15 0.25 3.72
N LEU A 25 10.37 -0.29 3.63
CA LEU A 25 10.84 -1.01 2.45
C LEU A 25 10.03 -2.31 2.22
N LEU A 26 9.75 -3.06 3.29
CA LEU A 26 8.91 -4.26 3.21
C LEU A 26 7.44 -3.96 2.88
N ARG A 27 6.86 -2.84 3.37
CA ARG A 27 5.52 -2.37 2.97
C ARG A 27 5.46 -1.90 1.51
N ALA A 28 6.55 -1.34 0.97
CA ALA A 28 6.67 -0.97 -0.43
C ALA A 28 6.78 -2.20 -1.35
N VAL A 29 7.56 -3.21 -0.94
CA VAL A 29 7.74 -4.49 -1.64
C VAL A 29 6.45 -5.33 -1.65
N HIS A 30 5.53 -5.15 -0.70
CA HIS A 30 4.32 -5.98 -0.60
C HIS A 30 3.07 -5.49 -1.36
N ASN A 31 2.89 -4.19 -1.65
CA ASN A 31 1.54 -3.69 -2.01
C ASN A 31 1.40 -2.71 -3.19
N CYS A 32 2.47 -2.26 -3.85
CA CYS A 32 2.29 -1.33 -4.99
C CYS A 32 2.18 -2.07 -6.32
N GLN A 33 1.15 -2.91 -6.48
CA GLN A 33 0.82 -3.48 -7.80
C GLN A 33 0.43 -2.35 -8.74
N ARG A 34 1.33 -2.03 -9.66
CA ARG A 34 1.12 -0.99 -10.66
C ARG A 34 0.16 -1.52 -11.71
N VAL A 35 -0.81 -0.70 -12.05
CA VAL A 35 -1.87 -1.04 -13.01
C VAL A 35 -2.08 0.09 -13.99
N LEU A 36 -2.58 -0.25 -15.17
CA LEU A 36 -3.02 0.68 -16.17
C LEU A 36 -4.54 0.83 -16.05
N TYR A 37 -4.99 2.07 -15.87
CA TYR A 37 -6.40 2.43 -15.87
C TYR A 37 -6.58 3.72 -16.66
N GLN A 38 -7.48 3.71 -17.65
CA GLN A 38 -7.71 4.83 -18.58
C GLN A 38 -6.41 5.38 -19.20
N GLY A 39 -5.47 4.49 -19.55
CA GLY A 39 -4.18 4.85 -20.16
C GLY A 39 -3.17 5.50 -19.22
N LYS A 40 -3.44 5.56 -17.90
CA LYS A 40 -2.52 6.11 -16.89
C LYS A 40 -2.07 5.03 -15.91
N TYR A 41 -0.80 5.10 -15.52
CA TYR A 41 -0.27 4.24 -14.46
C TYR A 41 -0.82 4.67 -13.11
N ASN A 42 -1.37 3.70 -12.40
CA ASN A 42 -1.90 3.82 -11.05
C ASN A 42 -1.35 2.68 -10.20
N HIS A 43 -1.62 2.71 -8.91
CA HIS A 43 -1.29 1.62 -7.99
C HIS A 43 -2.57 1.16 -7.30
N ILE A 44 -2.69 -0.15 -7.12
CA ILE A 44 -3.76 -0.72 -6.31
C ILE A 44 -3.52 -0.34 -4.85
N HIS A 45 -4.51 0.28 -4.24
CA HIS A 45 -4.55 0.56 -2.82
C HIS A 45 -5.26 -0.56 -2.06
N VAL A 46 -6.42 -1.01 -2.56
CA VAL A 46 -7.24 -2.07 -1.93
C VAL A 46 -7.97 -2.86 -3.02
N LEU A 47 -8.14 -4.17 -2.81
CA LEU A 47 -9.04 -5.04 -3.56
C LEU A 47 -10.18 -5.50 -2.66
N ARG A 48 -11.41 -5.47 -3.18
CA ARG A 48 -12.59 -6.02 -2.50
C ARG A 48 -13.29 -7.00 -3.42
N THR A 49 -13.56 -8.20 -2.93
CA THR A 49 -14.28 -9.25 -3.66
C THR A 49 -15.51 -9.64 -2.86
N GLY A 50 -16.67 -9.71 -3.51
CA GLY A 50 -17.94 -10.01 -2.84
C GLY A 50 -19.07 -10.38 -3.80
N PRO A 51 -20.19 -10.92 -3.28
CA PRO A 51 -21.33 -11.27 -4.10
C PRO A 51 -22.11 -10.03 -4.56
N ALA A 52 -22.31 -9.88 -5.86
CA ALA A 52 -23.13 -8.85 -6.47
C ALA A 52 -23.94 -9.47 -7.62
N GLY A 53 -25.26 -9.24 -7.64
CA GLY A 53 -26.14 -9.67 -8.73
C GLY A 53 -26.18 -11.19 -9.02
N GLY A 54 -25.74 -12.05 -8.08
CA GLY A 54 -25.66 -13.50 -8.28
C GLY A 54 -24.30 -14.01 -8.79
N ALA A 55 -23.30 -13.13 -8.92
CA ALA A 55 -21.91 -13.46 -9.26
C ALA A 55 -20.94 -12.95 -8.19
N ILE A 56 -19.69 -13.40 -8.24
CA ILE A 56 -18.59 -12.82 -7.45
C ILE A 56 -17.96 -11.70 -8.28
N GLU A 57 -18.04 -10.47 -7.79
CA GLU A 57 -17.45 -9.30 -8.42
C GLU A 57 -16.25 -8.82 -7.61
N THR A 58 -15.27 -8.20 -8.28
CA THR A 58 -14.09 -7.62 -7.65
C THR A 58 -13.96 -6.14 -8.00
N GLU A 59 -13.92 -5.31 -6.98
CA GLU A 59 -13.67 -3.88 -7.06
C GLU A 59 -12.22 -3.57 -6.67
N VAL A 60 -11.62 -2.67 -7.42
CA VAL A 60 -10.25 -2.20 -7.21
C VAL A 60 -10.29 -0.73 -6.81
N TYR A 61 -9.61 -0.40 -5.73
CA TYR A 61 -9.42 0.98 -5.29
C TYR A 61 -8.01 1.40 -5.69
N LEU A 62 -7.92 2.47 -6.48
CA LEU A 62 -6.64 3.01 -6.95
C LEU A 62 -6.17 4.14 -6.04
N THR A 63 -4.87 4.20 -5.77
CA THR A 63 -4.28 5.26 -4.93
C THR A 63 -4.60 6.65 -5.50
N GLY A 64 -5.17 7.52 -4.66
CA GLY A 64 -5.52 8.89 -5.05
C GLY A 64 -6.87 9.06 -5.76
N ARG A 65 -7.66 7.98 -5.92
CA ARG A 65 -9.04 8.03 -6.44
C ARG A 65 -10.04 7.59 -5.36
N PRO A 66 -11.14 8.34 -5.18
CA PRO A 66 -12.16 8.01 -4.17
C PRO A 66 -13.17 6.94 -4.64
N GLU A 67 -13.33 6.78 -5.95
CA GLU A 67 -14.31 5.86 -6.54
C GLU A 67 -13.66 4.49 -6.85
N PRO A 68 -14.31 3.37 -6.51
CA PRO A 68 -13.85 2.05 -6.92
C PRO A 68 -14.00 1.86 -8.43
N VAL A 69 -13.15 1.03 -9.01
CA VAL A 69 -13.23 0.63 -10.42
C VAL A 69 -13.42 -0.89 -10.52
N PRO A 70 -14.21 -1.38 -11.48
CA PRO A 70 -14.30 -2.81 -11.73
C PRO A 70 -12.93 -3.39 -12.09
N ALA A 71 -12.60 -4.57 -11.56
CA ALA A 71 -11.32 -5.23 -11.86
C ALA A 71 -11.12 -5.49 -13.37
N SER A 72 -12.20 -5.66 -14.14
CA SER A 72 -12.16 -5.82 -15.60
C SER A 72 -11.66 -4.57 -16.35
N GLU A 73 -11.75 -3.39 -15.75
CA GLU A 73 -11.28 -2.13 -16.36
C GLU A 73 -9.80 -1.84 -16.04
N VAL A 74 -9.20 -2.63 -15.15
CA VAL A 74 -7.83 -2.45 -14.66
C VAL A 74 -6.96 -3.53 -15.26
N THR A 75 -5.89 -3.13 -15.94
CA THR A 75 -4.88 -4.07 -16.46
C THR A 75 -3.65 -4.03 -15.58
N LEU A 76 -3.08 -5.18 -15.23
CA LEU A 76 -1.78 -5.22 -14.58
C LEU A 76 -0.76 -4.52 -15.49
N ALA A 77 -0.02 -3.56 -14.95
CA ALA A 77 1.02 -2.92 -15.73
C ALA A 77 2.10 -3.97 -16.04
N PRO A 78 2.71 -3.94 -17.23
CA PRO A 78 3.85 -4.80 -17.51
C PRO A 78 4.93 -4.57 -16.45
N ASP A 79 5.57 -5.65 -16.03
CA ASP A 79 6.71 -5.60 -15.14
C ASP A 79 7.82 -4.78 -15.81
N VAL A 80 8.45 -3.88 -15.06
CA VAL A 80 9.64 -3.16 -15.58
C VAL A 80 10.83 -3.97 -15.15
N SER A 81 11.16 -4.99 -15.95
CA SER A 81 12.47 -5.66 -15.88
C SER A 81 13.54 -4.81 -16.54
#